data_AF-A0A2D0HP92-F1
#
_entry.id   AF-A0A2D0HP92-F1
#
_cell.length_a   1.000
_cell.length_b   1.000
_cell.length_c   1.000
_cell.angle_alpha   90.00
_cell.angle_beta   90.00
_cell.angle_gamma   90.00
#
_symmetry.space_group_name_H-M   'P 1'
#
loop_
_entity.id
_entity.type
_entity.pdbx_description
1 polymer ?
#
loop_
_entity_poly.entity_id
_entity_poly.type
_entity_poly.pdbx_seq_one_letter_code
_entity_poly.pdbx_strand_id
1 'polypeptide(L)' 'MQNILEVRQAFNSADPVGELTVFNIQGNKYRLITYIDYQSQKVFIRNVLTHTEYDTDKWKNDPWFK' A
#
# COMPACT_ATOMS: atom_id res chain seq x y z
N MET A 1 5.90 -12.75 -6.25
CA MET A 1 4.96 -12.83 -5.11
C MET A 1 3.57 -13.03 -5.69
N GLN A 2 2.82 -14.05 -5.27
CA GLN A 2 1.55 -14.41 -5.89
C GLN A 2 0.33 -13.90 -5.12
N ASN A 3 0.51 -13.47 -3.87
CA ASN A 3 -0.57 -12.96 -3.02
C ASN A 3 -0.02 -12.11 -1.86
N ILE A 4 -0.93 -11.49 -1.10
CA ILE A 4 -0.61 -10.64 0.05
C ILE A 4 0.12 -11.38 1.19
N LEU A 5 -0.06 -12.69 1.35
CA LEU A 5 0.63 -13.45 2.41
C LEU A 5 2.13 -13.52 2.12
N GLU A 6 2.50 -13.75 0.87
CA GLU A 6 3.92 -13.71 0.44
C GLU A 6 4.50 -12.30 0.54
N VAL A 7 3.72 -11.27 0.20
CA VAL A 7 4.16 -9.87 0.36
C VAL A 7 4.43 -9.56 1.83
N ARG A 8 3.56 -10.02 2.74
CA ARG A 8 3.75 -9.85 4.19
C ARG A 8 4.97 -10.58 4.72
N GLN A 9 5.34 -11.73 4.16
CA GLN A 9 6.57 -12.45 4.54
C GLN A 9 7.83 -11.64 4.19
N ALA A 10 7.84 -10.94 3.06
CA ALA A 10 8.96 -10.08 2.66
C ALA A 10 8.91 -8.71 3.36
N PHE A 11 7.72 -8.18 3.59
CA PHE A 11 7.45 -6.87 4.16
C PHE A 11 6.40 -7.00 5.27
N ASN A 12 6.86 -7.24 6.50
CA ASN A 12 5.96 -7.43 7.65
C ASN A 12 5.01 -6.25 7.90
N SER A 13 5.34 -5.05 7.41
CA SER A 13 4.51 -3.85 7.51
C SER A 13 3.55 -3.65 6.33
N ALA A 14 3.37 -4.65 5.48
CA ALA A 14 2.42 -4.60 4.37
C ALA A 14 1.00 -4.84 4.88
N ASP A 15 0.19 -3.80 4.81
CA ASP A 15 -1.20 -3.81 5.25
C ASP A 15 -2.14 -3.74 4.04
N PRO A 16 -2.99 -4.76 3.81
CA PRO A 16 -4.06 -4.67 2.83
C PRO A 16 -5.15 -3.74 3.38
N VAL A 17 -5.49 -2.70 2.61
CA VAL A 17 -6.55 -1.75 2.93
C VAL A 17 -7.43 -1.59 1.69
N GLY A 18 -8.62 -2.21 1.73
CA GLY A 18 -9.44 -2.43 0.54
C GLY A 18 -8.66 -3.25 -0.50
N GLU A 19 -8.67 -2.80 -1.74
CA GLU A 19 -7.90 -3.37 -2.86
C GLU A 19 -6.43 -2.91 -2.91
N LEU A 20 -6.01 -2.03 -2.01
CA LEU A 20 -4.66 -1.46 -1.98
C LEU A 20 -3.79 -2.14 -0.92
N THR A 21 -2.48 -2.07 -1.09
CA THR A 21 -1.48 -2.48 -0.10
C THR A 21 -0.67 -1.26 0.33
N VAL A 22 -0.63 -1.03 1.63
CA VAL A 22 0.07 0.08 2.28
C VAL A 22 1.35 -0.45 2.93
N PHE A 23 2.47 0.23 2.66
CA PHE A 23 3.77 -0.11 3.26
C PHE A 23 4.29 1.03 4.13
N ASN A 24 4.81 0.68 5.30
CA ASN A 24 5.56 1.62 6.13
C ASN A 24 7.00 1.71 5.63
N ILE A 25 7.45 2.91 5.25
CA ILE A 25 8.80 3.14 4.73
C ILE A 25 9.57 4.20 5.55
N GLN A 26 10.89 4.20 5.42
CA GLN A 26 11.81 5.14 6.08
C GLN A 26 11.59 5.22 7.62
N GLY A 27 11.64 4.07 8.30
CA GLY A 27 11.45 4.04 9.75
C GLY A 27 10.05 4.51 10.18
N ASN A 28 9.02 4.08 9.45
CA ASN A 28 7.61 4.39 9.70
C ASN A 28 7.17 5.85 9.48
N LYS A 29 8.03 6.69 8.89
CA LYS A 29 7.73 8.11 8.63
C LYS A 29 6.73 8.33 7.50
N TYR A 30 6.70 7.40 6.54
CA TYR A 30 5.85 7.50 5.36
C TYR A 30 5.04 6.23 5.12
N ARG A 31 3.99 6.38 4.32
CA ARG A 31 3.11 5.33 3.80
C ARG A 31 3.22 5.33 2.28
N LEU A 32 3.69 4.21 1.74
CA LEU A 32 3.64 3.94 0.31
C LEU A 32 2.36 3.15 0.04
N ILE A 33 1.42 3.76 -0.67
CA ILE A 33 0.14 3.15 -1.03
C ILE A 33 0.27 2.61 -2.46
N THR A 34 -0.05 1.34 -2.65
CA THR A 34 0.10 0.65 -3.93
C THR A 34 -1.13 -0.18 -4.28
N TYR A 35 -1.33 -0.38 -5.57
CA TYR A 35 -2.10 -1.51 -6.06
C TYR A 35 -1.13 -2.54 -6.64
N ILE A 36 -1.33 -3.80 -6.28
CA ILE A 36 -0.50 -4.91 -6.74
C ILE A 36 -1.35 -5.82 -7.60
N ASP A 37 -1.05 -5.83 -8.90
CA ASP A 37 -1.57 -6.84 -9.81
C ASP A 37 -0.65 -8.07 -9.75
N TYR A 38 -1.05 -9.05 -8.94
CA TYR A 38 -0.31 -10.28 -8.76
C TYR A 38 -0.28 -11.15 -10.03
N GLN A 39 -1.27 -11.05 -10.93
CA GLN A 39 -1.25 -11.85 -12.16
C GLN A 39 -0.24 -11.30 -13.15
N SER A 40 -0.24 -9.99 -13.36
CA SER A 40 0.71 -9.34 -14.28
C SER A 40 2.07 -9.02 -13.64
N GLN A 41 2.24 -9.29 -12.33
CA GLN A 41 3.42 -8.97 -11.53
C GLN A 41 3.79 -7.47 -11.63
N LYS A 42 2.77 -6.59 -11.59
CA LYS A 42 2.95 -5.13 -11.65
C LYS A 42 2.55 -4.47 -10.34
N VAL A 43 3.34 -3.47 -9.96
CA VAL A 43 3.04 -2.60 -8.81
C VAL A 43 2.79 -1.20 -9.31
N PHE A 44 1.62 -0.67 -8.96
CA PHE A 44 1.22 0.69 -9.28
C PHE A 44 1.31 1.53 -8.01
N ILE A 45 2.23 2.50 -8.01
CA ILE A 45 2.33 3.47 -6.92
C ILE A 45 1.15 4.43 -7.03
N ARG A 46 0.34 4.49 -5.97
CA ARG A 46 -0.83 5.38 -5.90
C ARG A 46 -0.46 6.69 -5.22
N ASN A 47 0.18 6.59 -4.06
CA ASN A 47 0.60 7.75 -3.27
C ASN A 47 1.82 7.42 -2.41
N VAL A 48 2.58 8.45 -2.05
CA VAL A 48 3.60 8.42 -0.99
C VAL A 48 3.28 9.56 -0.03
N LEU A 49 2.88 9.23 1.19
CA LEU A 49 2.36 10.19 2.16
C LEU A 49 3.17 10.14 3.44
N THR A 50 3.29 11.26 4.14
CA THR A 50 3.67 11.25 5.56
C THR A 50 2.62 10.52 6.40
N HIS A 51 2.98 10.12 7.61
CA HIS A 51 2.01 9.57 8.56
C HIS A 51 0.81 10.50 8.76
N THR A 52 1.06 11.80 8.94
CA THR A 52 -0.01 12.78 9.18
C THR A 52 -0.93 12.94 7.98
N GLU A 53 -0.41 12.94 6.76
CA GLU A 53 -1.23 13.00 5.54
C GLU A 53 -2.07 11.74 5.35
N TYR A 54 -1.49 10.57 5.63
CA TYR A 54 -2.19 9.30 5.60
C TYR A 54 -3.39 9.28 6.55
N ASP A 55 -3.22 9.80 7.77
CA ASP A 55 -4.26 9.85 8.80
C ASP A 55 -5.45 10.74 8.42
N THR A 56 -5.30 11.63 7.43
CA THR A 56 -6.44 12.44 6.94
C THR A 56 -7.42 11.66 6.08
N ASP A 57 -7.08 10.41 5.71
CA ASP A 57 -7.91 9.52 4.88
C ASP A 57 -8.29 10.05 3.49
N LYS A 58 -7.81 11.23 3.09
CA LYS A 58 -8.11 11.83 1.77
C LYS A 58 -7.68 10.96 0.59
N TRP A 59 -6.67 10.12 0.80
CA TRP A 59 -6.17 9.17 -0.19
C TRP A 59 -7.17 8.06 -0.53
N LYS A 60 -8.17 7.81 0.34
CA LYS A 60 -9.27 6.86 0.08
C LYS A 60 -10.22 7.33 -1.04
N ASN A 61 -10.09 8.57 -1.49
CA ASN A 61 -10.79 9.05 -2.70
C ASN A 61 -10.13 8.54 -4.00
N ASP A 62 -9.05 7.77 -3.92
CA ASP A 62 -8.46 7.11 -5.08
C ASP A 62 -9.49 6.16 -5.72
N PRO A 63 -9.75 6.23 -7.04
CA PRO A 63 -10.74 5.38 -7.70
C PRO A 63 -10.49 3.87 -7.58
N TRP A 64 -9.29 3.46 -7.16
CA TRP A 64 -8.91 2.07 -6.98
C TRP A 64 -9.08 1.61 -5.52
N PHE A 65 -9.40 2.54 -4.62
CA PHE A 65 -9.84 2.23 -3.27
C PHE A 65 -11.33 1.90 -3.29
N LYS A 66 -11.69 0.64 -3.00
CA LYS A 66 -13.06 0.13 -2.98
C LYS A 66 -13.38 -0.49 -1.63
#